data_AF-A0A7Z0LER9-F1
#
_entry.id   AF-A0A7Z0LER9-F1
#
_cell.length_a   1.000
_cell.length_b   1.000
_cell.length_c   1.000
_cell.angle_alpha   90.00
_cell.angle_beta   90.00
_cell.angle_gamma   90.00
#
_symmetry.space_group_name_H-M   'P 1'
#
loop_
_entity.id
_entity.type
_entity.pdbx_description
1 polymer ?
#
loop_
_entity_poly.entity_id
_entity_poly.type
_entity_poly.pdbx_seq_one_letter_code
_entity_poly.pdbx_strand_id
1 'polypeptide(L)'
;ESKLGRALKYSLDYESTFKTVLEDGRLVLSNNLAERAIKSLVMGRKNWLFSQSSEGAESSAIIMTLIETAKLHQVDSEKYIV
;
A
#
# COMPACT_ATOMS: atom_id res chain seq x y z
N GLU A 1 22.98 2.29 -18.65
CA GLU A 1 22.73 3.22 -17.53
C GLU A 1 23.21 2.61 -16.22
N SER A 2 23.82 3.41 -15.33
CA SER A 2 24.14 2.98 -13.96
C SER A 2 22.88 2.97 -13.09
N LYS A 3 22.86 2.18 -12.01
CA LYS A 3 21.76 2.18 -11.03
C LYS A 3 21.49 3.59 -10.48
N LEU A 4 22.55 4.34 -10.23
CA LEU A 4 22.49 5.72 -9.74
C LEU A 4 21.91 6.68 -10.80
N GLY A 5 22.29 6.53 -12.07
CA GLY A 5 21.71 7.32 -13.16
C GLY A 5 20.21 7.10 -13.30
N ARG A 6 19.74 5.85 -13.19
CA ARG A 6 18.30 5.53 -13.20
C ARG A 6 17.56 6.13 -12.00
N ALA A 7 18.15 6.05 -10.81
CA ALA A 7 17.56 6.63 -9.60
C ALA A 7 17.45 8.17 -9.71
N LEU A 8 18.50 8.85 -10.20
CA LEU A 8 18.46 10.29 -10.43
C LEU A 8 17.39 10.68 -11.45
N LYS A 9 17.33 9.96 -12.57
CA LYS A 9 16.31 10.19 -13.59
C LYS A 9 14.91 10.04 -13.02
N TYR A 10 14.65 8.98 -12.27
CA TYR A 10 13.36 8.78 -11.59
C TYR A 10 13.03 9.93 -10.63
N SER A 11 13.99 10.39 -9.81
CA SER A 11 13.75 11.51 -8.91
C SER A 11 13.42 12.82 -9.63
N LEU A 12 14.07 13.07 -10.77
CA LEU A 12 13.80 14.25 -11.60
C LEU A 12 12.45 14.16 -12.31
N ASP A 13 12.11 13.00 -12.87
CA ASP A 13 10.85 12.77 -13.58
C ASP A 13 9.62 12.98 -12.65
N TYR A 14 9.78 12.72 -11.34
CA TYR A 14 8.71 12.85 -10.32
C TYR A 14 8.87 14.05 -9.38
N GLU A 15 9.75 15.00 -9.70
CA GLU A 15 10.07 16.14 -8.83
C GLU A 15 8.81 16.95 -8.43
N SER A 16 7.91 17.20 -9.37
CA SER A 16 6.66 17.94 -9.12
C SER A 16 5.77 17.25 -8.09
N THR A 17 5.65 15.93 -8.15
CA THR A 17 4.88 15.12 -7.20
C THR A 17 5.52 15.16 -5.81
N PHE A 18 6.84 15.07 -5.71
CA PHE A 18 7.52 15.14 -4.41
C PHE A 18 7.40 16.52 -3.77
N LYS A 19 7.34 17.60 -4.57
CA LYS A 19 7.18 18.96 -4.08
C LYS A 19 5.80 19.26 -3.50
N THR A 20 4.76 18.49 -3.84
CA THR A 20 3.40 18.70 -3.31
C THR A 20 3.33 18.66 -1.78
N VAL A 21 4.24 17.92 -1.11
CA VAL A 21 4.32 17.91 0.36
C VAL A 21 4.73 19.26 0.97
N LEU A 22 5.33 20.14 0.16
CA LEU A 22 5.67 21.52 0.56
C LEU A 22 4.48 22.47 0.38
N GLU A 23 3.49 22.08 -0.42
CA GLU A 23 2.29 22.85 -0.72
C GLU A 23 1.15 22.50 0.24
N ASP A 24 1.07 21.22 0.69
CA ASP A 24 0.05 20.74 1.61
C ASP A 24 0.65 20.05 2.85
N GLY A 25 0.56 20.73 4.00
CA GLY A 25 1.07 20.22 5.29
C GLY A 25 0.33 19.01 5.85
N ARG A 26 -0.77 18.56 5.22
CA ARG A 26 -1.44 17.30 5.58
C ARG A 26 -0.72 16.08 5.02
N LEU A 27 0.12 16.27 4.00
CA LEU A 27 0.87 15.20 3.37
C LEU A 27 2.13 14.84 4.19
N VAL A 28 2.44 13.56 4.26
CA VAL A 28 3.62 13.06 4.98
C VAL A 28 4.77 12.89 3.99
N LEU A 29 5.93 13.48 4.30
CA LEU A 29 7.14 13.37 3.45
C LEU A 29 7.63 11.92 3.30
N SER A 30 7.38 11.08 4.30
CA SER A 30 7.77 9.68 4.32
C SER A 30 6.63 8.77 3.88
N ASN A 31 6.97 7.73 3.11
CA ASN A 31 6.04 6.66 2.73
C ASN A 31 5.86 5.58 3.81
N ASN A 32 6.45 5.74 5.00
CA ASN A 32 6.49 4.70 6.04
C ASN A 32 5.10 4.14 6.39
N LEU A 33 4.07 4.99 6.41
CA LEU A 33 2.71 4.58 6.70
C LEU A 33 2.18 3.62 5.62
N ALA A 34 2.39 3.96 4.36
CA ALA A 34 1.99 3.12 3.22
C ALA A 34 2.75 1.79 3.20
N GLU A 35 4.07 1.82 3.46
CA GLU A 35 4.88 0.59 3.55
C GLU A 35 4.43 -0.33 4.69
N ARG A 36 4.10 0.26 5.85
CA ARG A 36 3.54 -0.51 6.98
C ARG A 36 2.18 -1.10 6.66
N ALA A 37 1.32 -0.36 5.97
CA ALA A 37 -0.02 -0.84 5.58
C ALA A 37 0.06 -2.05 4.65
N ILE A 38 0.97 -2.04 3.66
CA ILE A 38 1.10 -3.17 2.72
C ILE A 38 1.87 -4.37 3.29
N LYS A 39 2.60 -4.18 4.40
CA LYS A 39 3.43 -5.25 5.00
C LYS A 39 2.60 -6.48 5.40
N SER A 40 1.39 -6.29 5.92
CA SER A 40 0.49 -7.39 6.29
C SER A 40 0.14 -8.27 5.08
N LEU A 41 -0.21 -7.65 3.95
CA LEU A 41 -0.48 -8.33 2.68
C LEU A 41 0.75 -9.10 2.19
N VAL A 42 1.92 -8.47 2.21
CA VAL A 42 3.18 -9.05 1.73
C VAL A 42 3.59 -10.27 2.55
N MET A 43 3.34 -10.24 3.87
CA MET A 43 3.58 -11.39 4.75
C MET A 43 2.50 -12.47 4.57
N GLY A 44 1.22 -12.07 4.48
CA GLY A 44 0.07 -12.97 4.37
C GLY A 44 0.08 -13.81 3.09
N ARG A 45 0.41 -13.22 1.93
CA ARG A 45 0.46 -13.94 0.65
C ARG A 45 1.46 -15.10 0.58
N LYS A 46 2.41 -15.19 1.51
CA LYS A 46 3.29 -16.38 1.61
C LYS A 46 2.59 -17.57 2.26
N ASN A 47 1.57 -17.31 3.08
CA ASN A 47 0.88 -18.28 3.92
C ASN A 47 -0.58 -18.52 3.51
N TRP A 48 -1.19 -17.62 2.73
CA TRP A 48 -2.56 -17.78 2.25
C TRP A 48 -2.61 -18.68 1.02
N LEU A 49 -3.43 -19.73 1.12
CA LEU A 49 -3.74 -20.60 0.00
C LEU A 49 -4.35 -19.78 -1.14
N PHE A 50 -3.94 -20.08 -2.38
CA PHE A 50 -4.43 -19.46 -3.63
C PHE A 50 -4.07 -17.99 -3.88
N SER A 51 -3.29 -17.34 -3.01
CA SER A 51 -2.83 -15.95 -3.23
C SER A 51 -1.86 -15.74 -4.41
N GLN A 52 -1.47 -16.82 -5.11
CA GLN A 52 -0.58 -16.80 -6.27
C GLN A 52 -1.34 -16.79 -7.61
N SER A 53 -2.64 -17.08 -7.64
CA SER A 53 -3.45 -16.92 -8.86
C SER A 53 -4.02 -15.50 -8.95
N SER A 54 -4.43 -15.07 -10.15
CA SER A 54 -5.04 -13.75 -10.35
C SER A 54 -6.33 -13.62 -9.56
N GLU A 55 -7.16 -14.67 -9.58
CA GLU A 55 -8.45 -14.74 -8.90
C GLU A 55 -8.28 -14.72 -7.37
N GLY A 56 -7.26 -15.40 -6.85
CA GLY A 56 -6.96 -15.39 -5.43
C GLY A 56 -6.34 -14.08 -4.97
N ALA A 57 -5.55 -13.41 -5.82
CA ALA A 57 -5.06 -12.06 -5.55
C ALA A 57 -6.20 -11.03 -5.51
N GLU A 58 -7.15 -11.12 -6.45
CA GLU A 58 -8.35 -10.28 -6.48
C GLU A 58 -9.22 -10.49 -5.24
N SER A 59 -9.50 -11.75 -4.89
CA SER A 59 -10.26 -12.11 -3.68
C SER A 59 -9.58 -11.58 -2.41
N SER A 60 -8.25 -11.74 -2.32
CA SER A 60 -7.47 -11.22 -1.19
C SER A 60 -7.53 -9.68 -1.13
N ALA A 61 -7.49 -9.00 -2.27
CA ALA A 61 -7.58 -7.54 -2.34
C ALA A 61 -8.96 -7.04 -1.87
N ILE A 62 -10.04 -7.71 -2.25
CA ILE A 62 -11.41 -7.38 -1.82
C ILE A 62 -11.53 -7.50 -0.29
N ILE A 63 -11.15 -8.66 0.26
CA ILE A 63 -11.24 -8.92 1.71
C ILE A 63 -10.40 -7.90 2.50
N MET A 64 -9.15 -7.67 2.07
CA MET A 64 -8.26 -6.70 2.73
C MET A 64 -8.80 -5.28 2.66
N THR A 65 -9.40 -4.88 1.53
CA THR A 65 -10.03 -3.56 1.39
C THR A 65 -11.17 -3.38 2.40
N LEU A 66 -12.03 -4.38 2.57
CA LEU A 66 -13.13 -4.35 3.54
C LEU A 66 -12.60 -4.25 4.99
N ILE A 67 -11.63 -5.10 5.35
CA ILE A 67 -11.04 -5.12 6.69
C ILE A 67 -10.35 -3.79 7.02
N GLU A 68 -9.49 -3.28 6.13
CA GLU A 68 -8.77 -2.03 6.38
C GLU A 68 -9.71 -0.82 6.41
N THR A 69 -10.76 -0.81 5.59
CA THR A 69 -11.80 0.23 5.65
C THR A 69 -12.54 0.20 6.99
N ALA A 70 -12.95 -0.98 7.46
CA ALA A 70 -13.59 -1.13 8.77
C ALA A 70 -12.70 -0.63 9.91
N LYS A 71 -11.40 -0.98 9.90
CA LYS A 71 -10.42 -0.49 10.87
C LYS A 71 -10.27 1.04 10.84
N LEU A 72 -10.21 1.65 9.65
CA LEU A 72 -10.14 3.11 9.50
C LEU A 72 -11.37 3.81 10.11
N HIS A 73 -12.54 3.18 10.02
CA HIS A 73 -13.79 3.68 10.61
C HIS A 73 -14.03 3.19 12.05
N GLN A 74 -13.08 2.48 12.67
CA GLN A 74 -13.20 1.93 14.03
C GLN A 74 -14.41 0.99 14.19
N VAL A 75 -14.76 0.26 13.14
CA VAL A 75 -15.79 -0.78 13.12
C VAL A 75 -15.11 -2.14 13.25
N ASP A 76 -15.69 -3.01 14.08
CA ASP A 76 -15.25 -4.41 14.20
C ASP A 76 -15.58 -5.17 12.92
N SER A 77 -14.55 -5.49 12.12
CA SER A 77 -14.70 -6.26 10.88
C SER A 77 -15.06 -7.72 11.10
N GLU A 78 -14.63 -8.33 12.22
CA GLU A 78 -14.85 -9.76 12.47
C GLU A 78 -16.33 -10.06 12.67
N LYS A 79 -17.07 -9.12 13.25
CA LYS A 79 -18.53 -9.22 13.42
C LYS A 79 -19.31 -9.41 12.11
N TYR A 80 -18.77 -8.97 10.96
CA TYR A 80 -19.49 -8.93 9.69
C TYR A 80 -18.91 -9.83 8.59
N ILE A 81 -17.71 -10.36 8.79
CA ILE A 81 -17.00 -11.20 7.79
C ILE A 81 -17.00 -12.68 8.18
N VAL A 82 -17.28 -13.01 9.45
CA VAL A 82 -17.43 -14.39 9.94
C VAL A 82 -18.79 -14.97 9.56
#